data_AF-A0A3C1UC87-F1
#
_entry.id   AF-A0A3C1UC87-F1
#
_cell.length_a   1.000
_cell.length_b   1.000
_cell.length_c   1.000
_cell.angle_alpha   90.00
_cell.angle_beta   90.00
_cell.angle_gamma   90.00
#
_symmetry.space_group_name_H-M   'P 1'
#
loop_
_entity.id
_entity.type
_entity.pdbx_description
1 polymer ?
#
loop_
_entity_poly.entity_id
_entity_poly.type
_entity_poly.pdbx_seq_one_letter_code
_entity_poly.pdbx_strand_id
1 'polypeptide(L)'
;VFSAVLFPKDPESKRNVLKVFFPTQSSYIYASIKFMIPSFVFTFILMFIFIYTIVVIFRQKKLSEIKNDFINNMTHEFKTPISTISLAGQMLNDETVLKSPTMMKHVSQVITDETKRLRFQVEKVLQMSLFDRGTATIRLKDVDAHAIIDNVVSTYRIKAEKFGGHITADFSAEDS
;
A
#
# COMPACT_ATOMS: atom_id res chain seq x y z
N VAL A 1 -43.25 24.57 37.04
CA VAL A 1 -44.10 25.44 37.91
C VAL A 1 -43.23 25.90 39.05
N PHE A 2 -43.01 27.20 39.17
CA PHE A 2 -42.34 27.74 40.36
C PHE A 2 -43.41 28.12 41.37
N SER A 3 -43.24 27.71 42.62
CA SER A 3 -44.22 27.96 43.68
C SER A 3 -43.54 28.75 44.78
N ALA A 4 -44.12 29.90 45.14
CA ALA A 4 -43.64 30.75 46.23
C ALA A 4 -44.77 30.96 47.24
N VAL A 5 -44.45 30.87 48.54
CA VAL A 5 -45.40 31.16 49.61
C VAL A 5 -45.52 32.66 49.75
N LEU A 6 -46.74 33.20 49.60
CA LEU A 6 -46.98 34.65 49.61
C LEU A 6 -46.78 35.28 51.00
N PHE A 7 -47.20 34.56 52.05
CA PHE A 7 -47.09 35.00 53.44
C PHE A 7 -46.46 33.89 54.29
N PRO A 8 -45.12 33.85 54.41
CA PRO A 8 -44.41 32.78 55.10
C PRO A 8 -44.70 32.67 56.60
N LYS A 9 -45.29 33.71 57.21
CA LYS A 9 -45.57 33.80 58.65
C LYS A 9 -47.00 33.40 59.03
N ASP A 10 -47.85 33.03 58.07
CA ASP A 10 -49.23 32.62 58.36
C ASP A 10 -49.30 31.17 58.90
N PRO A 11 -50.28 30.88 59.78
CA PRO A 11 -50.56 29.52 60.25
C PRO A 11 -50.75 28.57 59.05
N GLU A 12 -50.31 27.31 59.18
CA GLU A 12 -50.39 26.28 58.12
C GLU A 12 -51.76 26.23 57.43
N SER A 13 -52.85 26.42 58.18
CA SER A 13 -54.23 26.36 57.71
C SER A 13 -54.66 27.54 56.80
N LYS A 14 -53.86 28.60 56.66
CA LYS A 14 -54.15 29.80 55.83
C LYS A 14 -53.04 30.14 54.84
N ARG A 15 -52.03 29.29 54.65
CA ARG A 15 -50.93 29.58 53.71
C ARG A 15 -51.42 29.60 52.26
N ASN A 16 -51.32 30.76 51.64
CA ASN A 16 -51.57 30.93 50.22
C ASN A 16 -50.26 30.77 49.42
N VAL A 17 -50.28 29.91 48.40
CA VAL A 17 -49.13 29.63 47.54
C VAL A 17 -49.39 30.19 46.15
N LEU A 18 -48.50 31.07 45.67
CA LEU A 18 -48.52 31.53 44.29
C LEU A 18 -47.79 30.51 43.41
N LYS A 19 -48.52 29.89 42.48
CA LYS A 19 -47.95 29.00 41.47
C LYS A 19 -47.83 29.74 40.15
N VAL A 20 -46.60 29.97 39.69
CA VAL A 20 -46.32 30.56 38.38
C VAL A 20 -46.04 29.45 37.37
N PHE A 21 -46.88 29.37 36.35
CA PHE A 21 -46.75 28.44 35.24
C PHE A 21 -46.27 29.21 34.01
N PHE A 22 -45.18 28.74 33.40
CA PHE A 22 -44.62 29.31 32.18
C PHE A 22 -44.93 28.35 31.00
N PRO A 23 -46.13 28.41 30.40
CA PRO A 23 -46.56 27.49 29.34
C PRO A 23 -45.68 27.54 28.09
N THR A 24 -45.02 28.67 27.83
CA THR A 24 -44.21 28.93 26.63
C THR A 24 -42.72 28.65 26.82
N GLN A 25 -42.28 28.19 28.00
CA GLN A 25 -40.86 27.95 28.29
C GLN A 25 -40.26 26.91 27.34
N SER A 26 -40.97 25.80 27.06
CA SER A 26 -40.51 24.78 26.11
C SER A 26 -40.43 25.33 24.69
N SER A 27 -41.41 26.14 24.25
CA SER A 27 -41.39 26.78 22.93
C SER A 27 -40.21 27.74 22.75
N TYR A 28 -39.83 28.45 23.81
CA TYR A 28 -38.66 29.34 23.81
C TYR A 28 -37.35 28.54 23.70
N ILE A 29 -37.22 27.45 24.48
CA ILE A 29 -36.05 26.55 24.43
C ILE A 29 -35.92 25.91 23.04
N TYR A 30 -37.02 25.43 22.44
CA TYR A 30 -37.00 24.88 21.09
C TYR A 30 -36.62 25.92 20.02
N ALA A 31 -37.08 27.16 20.14
CA ALA A 31 -36.70 28.24 19.23
C ALA A 31 -35.20 28.55 19.30
N SER A 32 -34.59 28.52 20.50
CA SER A 32 -33.15 28.72 20.68
C SER A 32 -32.30 27.55 20.16
N ILE A 33 -32.73 26.30 20.35
CA ILE A 33 -31.98 25.10 19.95
C ILE A 33 -32.07 24.84 18.43
N LYS A 34 -33.14 25.30 17.77
CA LYS A 34 -33.37 25.08 16.33
C LYS A 34 -32.21 25.55 15.45
N PHE A 35 -31.51 26.61 15.84
CA PHE A 35 -30.35 27.13 15.11
C PHE A 35 -29.02 26.42 15.47
N MET A 36 -28.96 25.71 16.59
CA MET A 36 -27.75 25.02 17.07
C MET A 36 -27.56 23.66 16.38
N ILE A 37 -28.66 22.96 16.07
CA ILE A 37 -28.63 21.63 15.43
C ILE A 37 -27.88 21.67 14.08
N PRO A 38 -28.17 22.59 13.15
CA PRO A 38 -27.43 22.67 11.88
C PRO A 38 -25.93 22.93 12.07
N SER A 39 -25.56 23.75 13.06
CA SER A 39 -24.15 24.03 13.36
C SER A 39 -23.42 22.78 13.85
N PHE A 40 -24.03 21.99 14.74
CA PHE A 40 -23.41 20.73 15.16
C PHE A 40 -23.29 19.74 14.01
N VAL A 41 -24.34 19.57 13.21
CA VAL A 41 -24.30 18.67 12.04
C VAL A 41 -23.18 19.11 11.08
N PHE A 42 -23.07 20.41 10.80
CA PHE A 42 -22.00 20.97 9.99
C PHE A 42 -20.62 20.69 10.58
N THR A 43 -20.43 20.90 11.89
CA THR A 43 -19.17 20.60 12.59
C THR A 43 -18.82 19.11 12.52
N PHE A 44 -19.80 18.21 12.70
CA PHE A 44 -19.57 16.76 12.60
C PHE A 44 -19.19 16.34 11.16
N ILE A 45 -19.85 16.90 10.14
CA ILE A 45 -19.51 16.66 8.74
C ILE A 45 -18.08 17.15 8.46
N LEU A 46 -17.72 18.35 8.92
CA LEU A 46 -16.39 18.91 8.74
C LEU A 46 -15.33 18.05 9.43
N MET A 47 -15.59 17.64 10.67
CA MET A 47 -14.71 16.73 11.43
C MET A 47 -14.52 15.41 10.69
N PHE A 48 -15.59 14.82 10.15
CA PHE A 48 -15.52 13.58 9.39
C PHE A 48 -14.68 13.75 8.11
N ILE A 49 -14.93 14.80 7.32
CA ILE A 49 -14.16 15.10 6.10
C ILE A 49 -12.69 15.34 6.44
N PHE A 50 -12.40 16.02 7.55
CA PHE A 50 -11.04 16.29 7.99
C PHE A 50 -10.29 15.00 8.35
N ILE A 51 -10.92 14.12 9.14
CA ILE A 51 -10.36 12.80 9.46
C ILE A 51 -10.15 11.97 8.19
N TYR A 52 -11.16 11.93 7.31
CA TYR A 52 -11.06 11.22 6.03
C TYR A 52 -9.91 11.74 5.17
N THR A 53 -9.76 13.05 5.07
CA THR A 53 -8.67 13.70 4.32
C THR A 53 -7.30 13.35 4.89
N ILE A 54 -7.15 13.36 6.21
CA ILE A 54 -5.92 12.93 6.88
C ILE A 54 -5.57 11.49 6.52
N VAL A 55 -6.54 10.56 6.62
CA VAL A 55 -6.33 9.16 6.27
C VAL A 55 -5.91 9.01 4.81
N VAL A 56 -6.57 9.73 3.89
CA VAL A 56 -6.22 9.72 2.46
C VAL A 56 -4.81 10.25 2.23
N ILE A 57 -4.41 11.35 2.87
CA ILE A 57 -3.05 11.91 2.76
C ILE A 57 -2.02 10.88 3.22
N PHE A 58 -2.23 10.22 4.36
CA PHE A 58 -1.30 9.18 4.83
C PHE A 58 -1.21 7.99 3.87
N ARG A 59 -2.34 7.54 3.31
CA ARG A 59 -2.35 6.47 2.31
C ARG A 59 -1.63 6.87 1.03
N GLN A 60 -1.85 8.09 0.55
CA GLN A 60 -1.18 8.63 -0.64
C GLN A 60 0.32 8.79 -0.42
N LYS A 61 0.73 9.33 0.74
CA LYS A 61 2.14 9.47 1.12
C LYS A 61 2.84 8.12 1.16
N LYS A 62 2.25 7.12 1.81
CA LYS A 62 2.79 5.75 1.85
C LYS A 62 2.94 5.16 0.45
N LEU A 63 1.94 5.36 -0.42
CA LEU A 63 2.01 4.88 -1.81
C LEU A 63 3.11 5.60 -2.60
N SER A 64 3.27 6.91 -2.39
CA SER A 64 4.34 7.70 -3.02
C SER A 64 5.72 7.27 -2.56
N GLU A 65 5.91 7.00 -1.26
CA GLU A 65 7.17 6.49 -0.70
C GLU A 65 7.53 5.14 -1.33
N ILE A 66 6.58 4.19 -1.39
CA ILE A 66 6.79 2.88 -2.03
C ILE A 66 7.18 3.05 -3.51
N LYS A 67 6.52 3.96 -4.25
CA LYS A 67 6.85 4.23 -5.66
C LYS A 67 8.25 4.81 -5.81
N ASN A 68 8.63 5.76 -4.96
CA ASN A 68 9.95 6.39 -4.99
C ASN A 68 11.05 5.38 -4.63
N ASP A 69 10.85 4.56 -3.59
CA ASP A 69 11.78 3.52 -3.19
C ASP A 69 11.98 2.48 -4.29
N PHE A 70 10.89 2.09 -4.96
CA PHE A 70 10.97 1.20 -6.12
C PHE A 70 11.81 1.81 -7.25
N ILE A 71 11.56 3.06 -7.63
CA ILE A 71 12.31 3.75 -8.70
C ILE A 71 13.79 3.87 -8.33
N ASN A 72 14.09 4.26 -7.09
CA ASN A 72 15.46 4.36 -6.61
C ASN A 72 16.16 3.00 -6.65
N ASN A 73 15.52 1.94 -6.15
CA ASN A 73 16.07 0.59 -6.17
C ASN A 73 16.33 0.10 -7.60
N MET A 74 15.38 0.28 -8.52
CA MET A 74 15.55 -0.10 -9.93
C MET A 74 16.67 0.70 -10.61
N THR A 75 16.78 1.99 -10.32
CA THR A 75 17.85 2.84 -10.86
C THR A 75 19.22 2.35 -10.39
N HIS A 76 19.36 2.04 -9.11
CA HIS A 76 20.59 1.46 -8.57
C HIS A 76 20.91 0.10 -9.20
N GLU A 77 19.91 -0.77 -9.29
CA GLU A 77 20.03 -2.09 -9.89
C GLU A 77 20.40 -2.07 -11.38
N PHE A 78 20.00 -1.03 -12.13
CA PHE A 78 20.36 -0.83 -13.54
C PHE A 78 21.75 -0.24 -13.72
N LYS A 79 22.21 0.61 -12.79
CA LYS A 79 23.50 1.31 -12.92
C LYS A 79 24.67 0.33 -13.06
N THR A 80 24.71 -0.71 -12.23
CA THR A 80 25.80 -1.71 -12.23
C THR A 80 25.97 -2.41 -13.57
N PRO A 81 24.96 -3.12 -14.13
CA PRO A 81 25.13 -3.83 -15.41
C PRO A 81 25.41 -2.86 -16.57
N ILE A 82 24.80 -1.66 -16.58
CA ILE A 82 25.08 -0.64 -17.61
C ILE A 82 26.54 -0.19 -17.56
N SER A 83 27.07 0.10 -16.36
CA SER A 83 28.48 0.49 -16.19
C SER A 83 29.43 -0.65 -16.58
N THR A 84 29.11 -1.90 -16.23
CA THR A 84 29.91 -3.07 -16.60
C THR A 84 29.94 -3.29 -18.12
N ILE A 85 28.79 -3.20 -18.80
CA ILE A 85 28.70 -3.30 -20.27
C ILE A 85 29.46 -2.15 -20.94
N SER A 86 29.32 -0.93 -20.41
CA SER A 86 30.04 0.24 -20.94
C SER A 86 31.55 0.07 -20.81
N LEU A 87 32.05 -0.39 -19.65
CA LEU A 87 33.47 -0.67 -19.45
C LEU A 87 33.97 -1.78 -20.38
N ALA A 88 33.22 -2.88 -20.49
CA ALA A 88 33.52 -3.97 -21.41
C ALA A 88 33.58 -3.49 -22.87
N GLY A 89 32.64 -2.63 -23.29
CA GLY A 89 32.65 -2.00 -24.61
C GLY A 89 33.84 -1.08 -24.83
N GLN A 90 34.21 -0.27 -23.84
CA GLN A 90 35.40 0.58 -23.88
C GLN A 90 36.67 -0.26 -24.04
N MET A 91 36.80 -1.36 -23.29
CA MET A 91 37.93 -2.29 -23.42
C MET A 91 38.02 -2.95 -24.81
N LEU A 92 36.88 -3.24 -25.45
CA LEU A 92 36.84 -3.77 -26.81
C LEU A 92 37.21 -2.70 -27.85
N ASN A 93 36.91 -1.43 -27.60
CA ASN A 93 37.19 -0.33 -28.52
C ASN A 93 38.59 0.28 -28.35
N ASP A 94 39.25 0.05 -27.21
CA ASP A 94 40.58 0.60 -26.94
C ASP A 94 41.67 -0.16 -27.71
N GLU A 95 42.21 0.45 -28.78
CA GLU A 95 43.27 -0.10 -29.61
C GLU A 95 44.61 -0.30 -28.89
N THR A 96 44.83 0.38 -27.76
CA THR A 96 46.08 0.29 -26.99
C THR A 96 46.18 -0.99 -26.14
N VAL A 97 45.06 -1.68 -25.91
CA VAL A 97 45.01 -2.93 -25.17
C VAL A 97 45.25 -4.11 -26.12
N LEU A 98 46.26 -4.93 -25.84
CA LEU A 98 46.50 -6.20 -26.53
C LEU A 98 45.34 -7.17 -26.25
N LYS A 99 44.56 -7.49 -27.29
CA LYS A 99 43.37 -8.32 -27.17
C LYS A 99 43.69 -9.76 -27.53
N SER A 100 43.93 -10.59 -26.51
CA SER A 100 44.00 -12.04 -26.74
C SER A 100 42.61 -12.58 -27.12
N PRO A 101 42.54 -13.69 -27.89
CA PRO A 101 41.27 -14.36 -28.17
C PRO A 101 40.51 -14.76 -26.89
N THR A 102 41.24 -15.10 -25.83
CA THR A 102 40.67 -15.46 -24.53
C THR A 102 40.04 -14.26 -23.81
N MET A 103 40.69 -13.10 -23.84
CA MET A 103 40.14 -11.85 -23.27
C MET A 103 38.90 -11.43 -24.04
N MET A 104 38.94 -11.44 -25.37
CA MET A 104 37.80 -11.08 -26.23
C MET A 104 36.57 -11.94 -25.91
N LYS A 105 36.77 -13.26 -25.76
CA LYS A 105 35.72 -14.20 -25.38
C LYS A 105 35.17 -13.92 -23.99
N HIS A 106 36.03 -13.60 -23.02
CA HIS A 106 35.61 -13.26 -21.66
C HIS A 106 34.77 -11.97 -21.63
N VAL A 107 35.22 -10.92 -22.30
CA VAL A 107 34.51 -9.63 -22.35
C VAL A 107 33.16 -9.79 -23.06
N SER A 108 33.11 -10.53 -24.17
CA SER A 108 31.86 -10.86 -24.86
C SER A 108 30.89 -11.65 -23.96
N GLN A 109 31.39 -12.58 -23.15
CA GLN A 109 30.59 -13.32 -22.18
C GLN A 109 30.02 -12.39 -21.10
N VAL A 110 30.84 -11.50 -20.54
CA VAL A 110 30.40 -10.52 -19.53
C VAL A 110 29.29 -9.61 -20.07
N ILE A 111 29.43 -9.09 -21.29
CA ILE A 111 28.40 -8.27 -21.94
C ILE A 111 27.10 -9.08 -22.10
N THR A 112 27.20 -10.34 -22.52
CA THR A 112 26.04 -11.21 -22.74
C THR A 112 25.30 -11.48 -21.43
N ASP A 113 26.05 -11.79 -20.36
CA ASP A 113 25.49 -12.09 -19.05
C ASP A 113 24.82 -10.86 -18.41
N GLU A 114 25.45 -9.69 -18.48
CA GLU A 114 24.84 -8.45 -17.96
C GLU A 114 23.67 -7.96 -18.82
N THR A 115 23.69 -8.18 -20.13
CA THR A 115 22.54 -7.92 -21.00
C THR A 115 21.35 -8.79 -20.61
N LYS A 116 21.59 -10.08 -20.29
CA LYS A 116 20.56 -11.00 -19.81
C LYS A 116 20.01 -10.56 -18.45
N ARG A 117 20.87 -10.09 -17.53
CA ARG A 117 20.46 -9.54 -16.24
C ARG A 117 19.59 -8.28 -16.41
N LEU A 118 20.01 -7.32 -17.24
CA LEU A 118 19.23 -6.12 -17.53
C LEU A 118 17.85 -6.46 -18.10
N ARG A 119 17.80 -7.38 -19.07
CA ARG A 119 16.53 -7.82 -19.66
C ARG A 119 15.58 -8.38 -18.60
N PHE A 120 16.09 -9.17 -17.66
CA PHE A 120 15.30 -9.70 -16.55
C PHE A 120 14.75 -8.58 -15.64
N GLN A 121 15.57 -7.57 -15.33
CA GLN A 121 15.12 -6.46 -14.50
C GLN A 121 14.09 -5.56 -15.24
N VAL A 122 14.25 -5.35 -16.55
CA VAL A 122 13.26 -4.62 -17.38
C VAL A 122 11.92 -5.36 -17.41
N GLU A 123 11.93 -6.69 -17.59
CA GLU A 123 10.72 -7.51 -17.56
C GLU A 123 9.99 -7.39 -16.22
N LYS A 124 10.74 -7.40 -15.11
CA LYS A 124 10.20 -7.18 -13.75
C LYS A 124 9.48 -5.82 -13.63
N VAL A 125 10.03 -4.76 -14.20
CA VAL A 125 9.40 -3.43 -14.22
C VAL A 125 8.12 -3.42 -15.06
N LEU A 126 8.15 -4.06 -16.24
CA LEU A 126 7.00 -4.16 -17.13
C LEU A 126 5.84 -4.91 -16.46
N GLN A 127 6.13 -6.06 -15.84
CA GLN A 127 5.15 -6.87 -15.12
C GLN A 127 4.52 -6.09 -13.96
N MET A 128 5.33 -5.35 -13.20
CA MET A 128 4.82 -4.49 -12.12
C MET A 128 3.88 -3.38 -12.66
N SER A 129 4.22 -2.78 -13.80
CA SER A 129 3.37 -1.76 -14.45
C SER A 129 2.02 -2.32 -14.91
N LEU A 130 2.01 -3.55 -15.44
CA LEU A 130 0.77 -4.24 -15.83
C LEU A 130 -0.12 -4.55 -14.61
N PHE A 131 0.49 -4.85 -13.45
CA PHE A 131 -0.21 -5.01 -12.18
C PHE A 131 -0.79 -3.68 -11.65
N ASP A 132 -0.03 -2.58 -11.64
CA ASP A 132 -0.50 -1.27 -11.14
C ASP A 132 -1.67 -0.70 -11.97
N ARG A 133 -1.71 -1.00 -13.29
CA ARG A 133 -2.80 -0.59 -14.18
C ARG A 133 -4.06 -1.46 -14.07
N GLY A 134 -4.03 -2.56 -13.30
CA GLY A 134 -5.14 -3.52 -13.22
C GLY A 134 -5.42 -4.25 -14.54
N THR A 135 -4.52 -4.12 -15.53
CA THR A 135 -4.65 -4.75 -16.86
C THR A 135 -4.10 -6.17 -16.89
N ALA A 136 -3.53 -6.65 -15.77
CA ALA A 136 -3.15 -8.04 -15.59
C ALA A 136 -4.41 -8.92 -15.60
N THR A 137 -4.84 -9.34 -16.78
CA THR A 137 -5.96 -10.26 -16.96
C THR A 137 -5.49 -11.68 -16.61
N ILE A 138 -5.89 -12.15 -15.43
CA ILE A 138 -5.65 -13.54 -15.03
C ILE A 138 -6.54 -14.43 -15.89
N ARG A 139 -5.93 -15.27 -16.72
CA ARG A 139 -6.64 -16.30 -17.47
C ARG A 139 -6.69 -17.57 -16.63
N LEU A 140 -7.82 -17.81 -15.98
CA LEU A 140 -8.07 -19.05 -15.25
C LEU A 140 -8.13 -20.20 -16.25
N LYS A 141 -7.36 -21.25 -16.00
CA LYS A 141 -7.34 -22.50 -16.75
C LYS A 141 -7.05 -23.64 -15.78
N ASP A 142 -7.62 -24.81 -16.04
CA ASP A 142 -7.27 -26.00 -15.30
C ASP A 142 -5.81 -26.35 -15.59
N VAL A 143 -5.06 -26.61 -14.52
CA VAL A 143 -3.64 -26.94 -14.58
C VAL A 143 -3.34 -28.05 -13.59
N ASP A 144 -2.44 -28.95 -14.00
CA ASP A 144 -1.89 -29.94 -13.10
C ASP A 144 -0.91 -29.27 -12.13
N ALA A 145 -1.32 -29.20 -10.85
CA ALA A 145 -0.51 -28.62 -9.80
C ALA A 145 0.75 -29.44 -9.51
N HIS A 146 0.69 -30.78 -9.58
CA HIS A 146 1.83 -31.66 -9.38
C HIS A 146 2.89 -31.38 -10.45
N ALA A 147 2.49 -31.31 -11.71
CA ALA A 147 3.40 -30.99 -12.81
C ALA A 147 4.04 -29.61 -12.66
N ILE A 148 3.30 -28.59 -12.20
CA ILE A 148 3.87 -27.25 -11.95
C ILE A 148 4.90 -27.32 -10.82
N ILE A 149 4.58 -27.97 -9.70
CA ILE A 149 5.46 -28.07 -8.55
C ILE A 149 6.72 -28.85 -8.91
N ASP A 150 6.62 -29.96 -9.65
CA ASP A 150 7.78 -30.74 -10.09
C ASP A 150 8.72 -29.96 -11.01
N ASN A 151 8.17 -29.15 -11.91
CA ASN A 151 8.96 -28.25 -12.75
C ASN A 151 9.73 -27.21 -11.91
N VAL A 152 9.11 -26.70 -10.84
CA VAL A 152 9.77 -25.76 -9.93
C VAL A 152 10.85 -26.48 -9.12
N VAL A 153 10.54 -27.65 -8.55
CA VAL A 153 11.46 -28.43 -7.72
C VAL A 153 12.69 -28.86 -8.51
N SER A 154 12.52 -29.35 -9.74
CA SER A 154 13.65 -29.72 -10.61
C SER A 154 14.54 -28.52 -10.93
N THR A 155 13.95 -27.37 -11.25
CA THR A 155 14.69 -26.12 -11.52
C THR A 155 15.53 -25.67 -10.31
N TYR A 156 14.95 -25.76 -9.11
CA TYR A 156 15.62 -25.29 -7.89
C TYR A 156 16.53 -26.32 -7.23
N ARG A 157 16.35 -27.63 -7.50
CA ARG A 157 17.22 -28.70 -7.00
C ARG A 157 18.67 -28.48 -7.42
N ILE A 158 18.91 -28.14 -8.69
CA ILE A 158 20.26 -27.82 -9.20
C ILE A 158 20.91 -26.66 -8.44
N LYS A 159 20.12 -25.63 -8.10
CA LYS A 159 20.60 -24.50 -7.29
C LYS A 159 20.87 -24.92 -5.85
N ALA A 160 19.98 -25.71 -5.24
CA ALA A 160 20.12 -26.15 -3.84
C ALA A 160 21.35 -27.03 -3.66
N GLU A 161 21.58 -27.98 -4.56
CA GLU A 161 22.75 -28.87 -4.54
C GLU A 161 24.05 -28.08 -4.63
N LYS A 162 24.09 -27.01 -5.43
CA LYS A 162 25.26 -26.10 -5.52
C LYS A 162 25.63 -25.47 -4.17
N PHE A 163 24.67 -25.33 -3.25
CA PHE A 163 24.88 -24.79 -1.90
C PHE A 163 24.83 -25.89 -0.82
N GLY A 164 24.84 -27.17 -1.18
CA GLY A 164 24.80 -28.30 -0.25
C GLY A 164 23.42 -28.60 0.36
N GLY A 165 22.35 -27.99 -0.15
CA GLY A 165 20.97 -28.27 0.25
C GLY A 165 20.33 -29.38 -0.59
N HIS A 166 19.26 -29.99 -0.09
CA HIS A 166 18.46 -30.98 -0.82
C HIS A 166 16.98 -30.56 -0.82
N ILE A 167 16.31 -30.75 -1.96
CA ILE A 167 14.88 -30.46 -2.14
C ILE A 167 14.15 -31.74 -2.52
N THR A 168 13.21 -32.15 -1.67
CA THR A 168 12.27 -33.26 -1.86
C THR A 168 10.86 -32.70 -2.06
N ALA A 169 10.12 -33.26 -3.02
CA ALA A 169 8.69 -33.01 -3.18
C ALA A 169 7.92 -34.22 -2.63
N ASP A 170 6.85 -33.95 -1.89
CA ASP A 170 5.90 -34.97 -1.42
C ASP A 170 4.52 -34.57 -1.94
N PHE A 171 3.93 -35.46 -2.72
CA PHE A 171 2.64 -35.27 -3.36
C PHE A 171 1.63 -36.20 -2.70
N SER A 172 0.99 -35.71 -1.65
CA SER A 172 0.03 -36.49 -0.85
C SER A 172 -1.42 -36.32 -1.32
N ALA A 173 -1.65 -35.60 -2.42
CA ALA A 173 -2.98 -35.39 -2.99
C ALA A 173 -3.27 -36.45 -4.06
N GLU A 174 -4.29 -37.27 -3.85
CA GLU A 174 -4.85 -38.15 -4.87
C GLU A 174 -5.70 -37.33 -5.85
N ASP A 175 -5.61 -37.66 -7.14
CA ASP A 175 -6.19 -36.97 -8.30
C ASP A 175 -7.54 -36.27 -8.01
N SER A 176 -7.63 -34.97 -8.34
CA SER A 176 -8.87 -34.18 -8.36
C SER A 176 -9.06 -33.51 -9.72
#